data_AF-A0A957KZJ2-F1
#
_entry.id   AF-A0A957KZJ2-F1
#
_cell.length_a   1.000
_cell.length_b   1.000
_cell.length_c   1.000
_cell.angle_alpha   90.00
_cell.angle_beta   90.00
_cell.angle_gamma   90.00
#
_symmetry.space_group_name_H-M   'P 1'
#
loop_
_entity.id
_entity.type
_entity.pdbx_description
1 polymer ?
#
loop_
_entity_poly.entity_id
_entity_poly.type
_entity_poly.pdbx_seq_one_letter_code
_entity_poly.pdbx_strand_id
1 'polypeptide(L)'
;WISPILAMGRYELALLLLGLSAIAWATWSGHPLGGFFTYWFSSALVLILLQGAIVANLLLLVLPGYLLAGMLAQALTELKLSVRLWPFIIAGNVLLFGSFINLSRHLRHILSYPEQTGYQFIALFCFFFFIVVGALLPLLDVELPAVGQYAFFAVLPLLLFYSWGTGWWLGHEAANNPLERWVDLGTDGDIQEIVPTLREIARQAHGDPANLDLFVAHDSPVLSWYLREFASMEQGQGVPNGGQFDVIIAPTELQTSLSAAYIGSDFVLYQQQATVAGEVAGAAWQDILRWWIFRQSRELPVQERLILWVRADLAQ
;
A
#
# COMPACT_ATOMS: atom_id res chain seq x y z
N TRP A 1 5.74 -3.20 14.04
CA TRP A 1 6.97 -2.66 13.46
C TRP A 1 7.33 -3.36 12.16
N ILE A 2 7.46 -2.63 11.05
CA ILE A 2 8.02 -3.19 9.81
C ILE A 2 9.52 -3.28 9.96
N SER A 3 10.12 -4.39 9.55
CA SER A 3 11.53 -4.36 9.20
C SER A 3 11.69 -3.50 7.93
N PRO A 4 12.58 -2.49 7.89
CA PRO A 4 12.86 -1.70 6.69
C PRO A 4 13.16 -2.57 5.47
N ILE A 5 13.70 -3.78 5.68
CA ILE A 5 13.95 -4.77 4.64
C ILE A 5 12.66 -5.20 3.94
N LEU A 6 11.57 -5.43 4.68
CA LEU A 6 10.28 -5.80 4.09
C LEU A 6 9.67 -4.64 3.31
N ALA A 7 9.82 -3.40 3.80
CA ALA A 7 9.41 -2.21 3.06
C ALA A 7 10.22 -2.08 1.77
N MET A 8 11.54 -2.26 1.80
CA MET A 8 12.38 -2.29 0.59
C MET A 8 11.93 -3.39 -0.38
N GLY A 9 11.64 -4.59 0.15
CA GLY A 9 11.02 -5.70 -0.57
C GLY A 9 9.78 -5.33 -1.35
N ARG A 10 8.92 -4.51 -0.74
CA ARG A 10 7.59 -4.18 -1.27
C ARG A 10 7.57 -2.98 -2.19
N TYR A 11 8.28 -1.92 -1.82
CA TYR A 11 8.18 -0.63 -2.49
C TYR A 11 9.32 -0.40 -3.47
N GLU A 12 10.44 -1.09 -3.28
CA GLU A 12 11.67 -0.92 -4.07
C GLU A 12 12.16 -2.26 -4.63
N LEU A 13 11.24 -3.09 -5.15
CA LEU A 13 11.58 -4.40 -5.71
C LEU A 13 12.59 -4.30 -6.87
N ALA A 14 12.50 -3.24 -7.67
CA ALA A 14 13.45 -2.96 -8.75
C ALA A 14 14.86 -2.73 -8.20
N LEU A 15 14.99 -1.96 -7.12
CA LEU A 15 16.26 -1.72 -6.43
C LEU A 15 16.86 -3.02 -5.89
N LEU A 16 16.05 -3.90 -5.33
CA LEU A 16 16.51 -5.21 -4.84
C LEU A 16 17.04 -6.08 -5.96
N LEU A 17 16.26 -6.26 -7.03
CA LEU A 17 16.65 -7.19 -8.10
C LEU A 17 17.78 -6.61 -8.96
N LEU A 18 17.62 -5.38 -9.44
CA LEU A 18 18.61 -4.74 -10.32
C LEU A 18 19.80 -4.20 -9.55
N GLY A 19 19.59 -3.62 -8.37
CA GLY A 19 20.67 -3.07 -7.55
C GLY A 19 21.60 -4.15 -7.01
N LEU A 20 21.09 -5.28 -6.49
CA LEU A 20 21.96 -6.38 -6.04
C LEU A 20 22.74 -7.01 -7.21
N SER A 21 22.09 -7.18 -8.37
CA SER A 21 22.75 -7.64 -9.59
C SER A 21 23.84 -6.66 -10.04
N ALA A 22 23.57 -5.36 -9.96
CA ALA A 22 24.51 -4.32 -10.31
C ALA A 22 25.69 -4.21 -9.33
N ILE A 23 25.48 -4.50 -8.04
CA ILE A 23 26.57 -4.59 -7.05
C ILE A 23 27.53 -5.72 -7.41
N ALA A 24 27.01 -6.91 -7.71
CA ALA A 24 27.83 -8.05 -8.10
C ALA A 24 28.63 -7.74 -9.38
N TRP A 25 27.95 -7.16 -10.37
CA TRP A 25 28.59 -6.72 -11.61
C TRP A 25 29.65 -5.63 -11.40
N ALA A 26 29.37 -4.58 -10.62
CA ALA A 26 30.29 -3.48 -10.36
C ALA A 26 31.55 -3.95 -9.62
N THR A 27 31.38 -4.89 -8.69
CA THR A 27 32.48 -5.51 -7.93
C THR A 27 33.37 -6.34 -8.85
N TRP A 28 32.79 -7.12 -9.76
CA TRP A 28 33.55 -7.97 -10.68
C TRP A 28 34.24 -7.16 -11.79
N SER A 29 33.56 -6.17 -12.35
CA SER A 29 34.09 -5.33 -13.44
C SER A 29 35.20 -4.36 -13.00
N GLY A 30 35.33 -4.10 -11.69
CA GLY A 30 36.36 -3.21 -11.16
C GLY A 30 36.18 -1.73 -11.53
N HIS A 31 34.96 -1.32 -11.91
CA HIS A 31 34.68 0.08 -12.21
C HIS A 31 34.79 0.95 -10.95
N PRO A 32 35.63 2.00 -10.92
CA PRO A 32 35.87 2.79 -9.70
C PRO A 32 34.61 3.49 -9.19
N LEU A 33 33.80 4.04 -10.10
CA LEU A 33 32.53 4.68 -9.76
C LEU A 33 31.49 3.66 -9.26
N GLY A 34 31.46 2.47 -9.86
CA GLY A 34 30.61 1.37 -9.39
C GLY A 34 31.00 0.92 -7.99
N GLY A 35 32.30 0.76 -7.73
CA GLY A 35 32.84 0.46 -6.40
C GLY A 35 32.42 1.51 -5.36
N PHE A 36 32.50 2.81 -5.68
CA PHE A 36 32.02 3.87 -4.80
C PHE A 36 30.55 3.70 -4.42
N PHE A 37 29.66 3.49 -5.40
CA PHE A 37 28.24 3.27 -5.11
C PHE A 37 27.97 1.96 -4.38
N THR A 38 28.74 0.90 -4.62
CA THR A 38 28.67 -0.35 -3.86
C THR A 38 29.03 -0.13 -2.39
N TYR A 39 30.08 0.64 -2.10
CA TYR A 39 30.44 1.00 -0.72
C TYR A 39 29.37 1.87 -0.06
N TRP A 40 28.80 2.84 -0.78
CA TRP A 40 27.68 3.65 -0.28
C TRP A 40 26.51 2.74 0.07
N PHE A 41 26.01 1.95 -0.90
CA PHE A 41 24.87 1.06 -0.70
C PHE A 41 25.09 0.11 0.48
N SER A 42 26.28 -0.50 0.57
CA SER A 42 26.62 -1.42 1.66
C SER A 42 26.65 -0.72 3.02
N SER A 43 27.20 0.49 3.09
CA SER A 43 27.26 1.28 4.34
C SER A 43 25.87 1.71 4.79
N ALA A 44 25.02 2.15 3.85
CA ALA A 44 23.63 2.49 4.13
C ALA A 44 22.82 1.26 4.57
N LEU A 45 23.07 0.09 3.97
CA LEU A 45 22.43 -1.16 4.37
C LEU A 45 22.79 -1.54 5.80
N VAL A 46 24.07 -1.45 6.17
CA VAL A 46 24.52 -1.66 7.56
C VAL A 46 23.82 -0.68 8.50
N LEU A 47 23.73 0.60 8.14
CA LEU A 47 23.02 1.60 8.95
C LEU A 47 21.55 1.24 9.15
N ILE A 48 20.85 0.79 8.11
CA ILE A 48 19.45 0.36 8.19
C ILE A 48 19.28 -0.88 9.08
N LEU A 49 20.20 -1.83 9.00
CA LEU A 49 20.19 -3.02 9.86
C LEU A 49 20.41 -2.64 11.34
N LEU A 50 21.26 -1.65 11.61
CA LEU A 50 21.50 -1.12 12.95
C LEU A 50 20.34 -0.23 13.46
N GLN A 51 19.64 0.46 12.55
CA GLN A 51 18.56 1.40 12.85
C GLN A 51 17.21 0.92 12.29
N GLY A 52 16.86 -0.34 12.57
CA GLY A 52 15.67 -1.01 12.04
C GLY A 52 14.33 -0.32 12.35
N ALA A 53 14.28 0.65 13.26
CA ALA A 53 13.08 1.42 13.56
C ALA A 53 12.82 2.59 12.59
N ILE A 54 13.84 3.07 11.87
CA ILE A 54 13.78 4.30 11.08
C ILE A 54 13.63 3.95 9.60
N VAL A 55 12.39 3.82 9.13
CA VAL A 55 12.07 3.48 7.72
C VAL A 55 12.60 4.53 6.74
N ALA A 56 12.69 5.80 7.16
CA ALA A 56 13.22 6.89 6.33
C ALA A 56 14.65 6.66 5.84
N ASN A 57 15.45 5.85 6.55
CA ASN A 57 16.80 5.50 6.13
C ASN A 57 16.85 4.71 4.82
N LEU A 58 15.75 4.09 4.39
CA LEU A 58 15.67 3.40 3.09
C LEU A 58 16.01 4.31 1.91
N LEU A 59 15.74 5.61 2.01
CA LEU A 59 16.07 6.59 0.97
C LEU A 59 17.58 6.66 0.68
N LEU A 60 18.42 6.28 1.66
CA LEU A 60 19.87 6.22 1.49
C LEU A 60 20.33 5.10 0.54
N LEU A 61 19.50 4.07 0.33
CA LEU A 61 19.77 2.97 -0.62
C LEU A 61 19.27 3.26 -2.03
N VAL A 62 18.20 4.04 -2.15
CA VAL A 62 17.51 4.34 -3.41
C VAL A 62 18.48 4.94 -4.42
N LEU A 63 19.14 6.05 -4.07
CA LEU A 63 20.03 6.75 -5.00
C LEU A 63 21.22 5.89 -5.47
N PRO A 64 22.09 5.36 -4.59
CA PRO A 64 23.23 4.56 -5.06
C PRO A 64 22.80 3.29 -5.78
N GLY A 65 21.69 2.65 -5.38
CA GLY A 65 21.23 1.43 -6.02
C GLY A 65 20.63 1.67 -7.41
N TYR A 66 19.88 2.77 -7.64
CA TYR A 66 19.42 3.11 -8.99
C TYR A 66 20.56 3.60 -9.89
N LEU A 67 21.56 4.29 -9.35
CA LEU A 67 22.77 4.64 -10.12
C LEU A 67 23.53 3.39 -10.55
N LEU A 68 23.71 2.41 -9.65
CA LEU A 68 24.29 1.11 -9.99
C LEU A 68 23.46 0.37 -11.05
N ALA A 69 22.14 0.31 -10.88
CA ALA A 69 21.25 -0.30 -11.86
C ALA A 69 21.35 0.37 -13.23
N GLY A 70 21.48 1.70 -13.28
CA GLY A 70 21.71 2.46 -14.51
C GLY A 70 23.05 2.15 -15.17
N MET A 71 24.13 2.02 -14.39
CA MET A 71 25.44 1.61 -14.91
C MET A 71 25.41 0.19 -15.48
N LEU A 72 24.75 -0.75 -14.79
CA LEU A 72 24.53 -2.11 -15.30
C LEU A 72 23.72 -2.08 -16.60
N ALA A 73 22.63 -1.30 -16.64
CA ALA A 73 21.79 -1.16 -17.82
C ALA A 73 22.61 -0.63 -19.00
N GLN A 74 23.45 0.39 -18.79
CA GLN A 74 24.35 0.92 -19.81
C GLN A 74 25.28 -0.18 -20.34
N ALA A 75 26.00 -0.87 -19.46
CA ALA A 75 26.93 -1.93 -19.85
C ALA A 75 26.23 -3.07 -20.63
N LEU A 76 25.01 -3.41 -20.24
CA LEU A 76 24.20 -4.38 -20.97
C LEU A 76 23.74 -3.84 -22.32
N THR A 77 23.39 -2.56 -22.46
CA THR A 77 22.95 -1.98 -23.74
C THR A 77 24.07 -1.75 -24.75
N GLU A 78 25.33 -1.63 -24.30
CA GLU A 78 26.50 -1.48 -25.18
C GLU A 78 26.77 -2.76 -25.99
N LEU A 79 26.35 -3.91 -25.49
CA LEU A 79 26.31 -5.16 -26.26
C LEU A 79 25.23 -5.02 -27.36
N LYS A 80 25.60 -5.19 -28.63
CA LYS A 80 24.63 -5.07 -29.73
C LYS A 80 23.60 -6.20 -29.66
N LEU A 81 22.38 -5.88 -29.23
CA LEU A 81 21.29 -6.84 -29.18
C LEU A 81 20.96 -7.32 -30.60
N SER A 82 21.09 -8.62 -30.86
CA SER A 82 20.74 -9.20 -32.15
C SER A 82 19.25 -9.03 -32.42
N VAL A 83 18.89 -8.58 -33.62
CA VAL A 83 17.48 -8.41 -34.03
C VAL A 83 16.69 -9.72 -33.89
N ARG A 84 17.37 -10.86 -34.02
CA ARG A 84 16.78 -12.20 -33.88
C ARG A 84 16.27 -12.50 -32.47
N LEU A 85 16.72 -11.77 -31.44
CA LEU A 85 16.33 -11.99 -30.05
C LEU A 85 15.00 -11.30 -29.68
N TRP A 86 14.57 -10.28 -30.42
CA TRP A 86 13.36 -9.52 -30.10
C TRP A 86 12.09 -10.37 -30.00
N PRO A 87 11.81 -11.31 -30.92
CA PRO A 87 10.64 -12.19 -30.79
C PRO A 87 10.65 -12.99 -29.49
N PHE A 88 11.82 -13.49 -29.07
CA PHE A 88 11.97 -14.24 -27.82
C PHE A 88 11.82 -13.35 -26.59
N ILE A 89 12.32 -12.11 -26.63
CA ILE A 89 12.15 -11.13 -25.55
C ILE A 89 10.66 -10.78 -25.41
N ILE A 90 9.98 -10.52 -26.52
CA ILE A 90 8.54 -10.19 -26.53
C ILE A 90 7.72 -11.39 -26.03
N ALA A 91 7.94 -12.58 -26.59
CA ALA A 91 7.24 -13.80 -26.16
C ALA A 91 7.52 -14.12 -24.69
N GLY A 92 8.77 -14.01 -24.26
CA GLY A 92 9.19 -14.18 -22.87
C GLY A 92 8.47 -13.21 -21.94
N ASN A 93 8.44 -11.91 -22.28
CA ASN A 93 7.70 -10.91 -21.51
C ASN A 93 6.20 -11.26 -21.39
N VAL A 94 5.54 -11.62 -22.50
CA VAL A 94 4.12 -12.00 -22.48
C VAL A 94 3.88 -13.19 -21.55
N LEU A 95 4.72 -14.22 -21.63
CA LEU A 95 4.64 -15.39 -20.76
C LEU A 95 4.92 -15.05 -19.30
N LEU A 96 5.92 -14.22 -19.01
CA LEU A 96 6.27 -13.78 -17.66
C LEU A 96 5.14 -12.96 -17.04
N PHE A 97 4.54 -12.01 -17.78
CA PHE A 97 3.39 -11.25 -17.32
C PHE A 97 2.18 -12.12 -17.05
N GLY A 98 1.84 -13.02 -17.98
CA GLY A 98 0.76 -13.98 -17.80
C GLY A 98 0.98 -14.85 -16.56
N SER A 99 2.20 -15.31 -16.34
CA SER A 99 2.59 -16.12 -15.18
C SER A 99 2.50 -15.32 -13.88
N PHE A 100 2.95 -14.07 -13.89
CA PHE A 100 2.86 -13.17 -12.73
C PHE A 100 1.41 -12.90 -12.30
N ILE A 101 0.52 -12.64 -13.25
CA ILE A 101 -0.92 -12.43 -12.99
C ILE A 101 -1.55 -13.70 -12.43
N ASN A 102 -1.31 -14.86 -13.05
CA ASN A 102 -1.86 -16.12 -12.58
C ASN A 102 -1.30 -16.53 -11.22
N LEU A 103 0.00 -16.37 -11.00
CA LEU A 103 0.64 -16.60 -9.70
C LEU A 103 -0.02 -15.73 -8.62
N SER A 104 -0.20 -14.43 -8.88
CA SER A 104 -0.86 -13.51 -7.95
C SER A 104 -2.30 -13.93 -7.64
N ARG A 105 -3.06 -14.37 -8.65
CA ARG A 105 -4.42 -14.90 -8.48
C ARG A 105 -4.44 -16.17 -7.62
N HIS A 106 -3.55 -17.12 -7.90
CA HIS A 106 -3.51 -18.38 -7.16
C HIS A 106 -3.00 -18.21 -5.73
N LEU A 107 -2.03 -17.32 -5.52
CA LEU A 107 -1.60 -16.93 -4.17
C LEU A 107 -2.78 -16.37 -3.36
N ARG A 108 -3.69 -15.63 -4.00
CA ARG A 108 -4.92 -15.15 -3.31
C ARG A 108 -5.79 -16.32 -2.88
N HIS A 109 -6.03 -17.27 -3.78
CA HIS A 109 -6.81 -18.47 -3.46
C HIS A 109 -6.18 -19.32 -2.35
N ILE A 110 -4.85 -19.51 -2.34
CA ILE A 110 -4.14 -20.24 -1.26
C ILE A 110 -4.37 -19.55 0.09
N LEU A 111 -4.33 -18.21 0.12
CA LEU A 111 -4.54 -17.47 1.37
C LEU A 111 -6.00 -17.48 1.82
N SER A 112 -6.96 -17.58 0.90
CA SER A 112 -8.39 -17.67 1.23
C SER A 112 -8.85 -19.08 1.59
N TYR A 113 -8.24 -20.11 1.01
CA TYR A 113 -8.62 -21.53 1.14
C TYR A 113 -7.39 -22.41 1.40
N PRO A 114 -6.75 -22.29 2.58
CA PRO A 114 -5.48 -22.95 2.88
C PRO A 114 -5.55 -24.49 2.82
N GLU A 115 -6.72 -25.08 3.03
CA GLU A 115 -6.99 -26.51 2.95
C GLU A 115 -6.92 -27.07 1.52
N GLN A 116 -7.02 -26.23 0.49
CA GLN A 116 -6.98 -26.66 -0.91
C GLN A 116 -5.57 -26.67 -1.48
N THR A 117 -4.88 -27.81 -1.35
CA THR A 117 -3.50 -28.02 -1.82
C THR A 117 -3.34 -27.84 -3.34
N GLY A 118 -4.41 -28.02 -4.13
CA GLY A 118 -4.38 -27.87 -5.59
C GLY A 118 -3.86 -26.50 -6.04
N TYR A 119 -4.21 -25.42 -5.34
CA TYR A 119 -3.72 -24.09 -5.69
C TYR A 119 -2.23 -23.90 -5.42
N GLN A 120 -1.67 -24.60 -4.42
CA GLN A 120 -0.25 -24.55 -4.09
C GLN A 120 0.59 -25.16 -5.23
N PHE A 121 0.14 -26.29 -5.79
CA PHE A 121 0.79 -26.90 -6.95
C PHE A 121 0.74 -26.01 -8.20
N ILE A 122 -0.39 -25.34 -8.45
CA ILE A 122 -0.52 -24.43 -9.59
C ILE A 122 0.36 -23.19 -9.40
N ALA A 123 0.40 -22.60 -8.19
CA ALA A 123 1.29 -21.48 -7.89
C ALA A 123 2.76 -21.87 -8.05
N LEU A 124 3.16 -23.04 -7.54
CA LEU A 124 4.51 -23.58 -7.73
C LEU A 124 4.83 -23.79 -9.21
N PHE A 125 3.88 -24.33 -9.99
CA PHE A 125 4.02 -24.51 -11.44
C PHE A 125 4.19 -23.16 -12.16
N CYS A 126 3.37 -22.16 -11.86
CA CYS A 126 3.51 -20.81 -12.41
C CYS A 126 4.85 -20.17 -12.05
N PHE A 127 5.31 -20.37 -10.80
CA PHE A 127 6.61 -19.88 -10.34
C PHE A 127 7.77 -20.57 -11.06
N PHE A 128 7.72 -21.90 -11.18
CA PHE A 128 8.72 -22.66 -11.92
C PHE A 128 8.73 -22.28 -13.40
N PHE A 129 7.55 -22.14 -14.02
CA PHE A 129 7.43 -21.68 -15.39
C PHE A 129 7.98 -20.26 -15.58
N PHE A 130 7.77 -19.37 -14.61
CA PHE A 130 8.37 -18.02 -14.59
C PHE A 130 9.90 -18.10 -14.58
N ILE A 131 10.50 -18.94 -13.73
CA ILE A 131 11.94 -19.16 -13.69
C ILE A 131 12.44 -19.77 -15.00
N VAL A 132 11.77 -20.80 -15.50
CA VAL A 132 12.15 -21.53 -16.73
C VAL A 132 12.12 -20.60 -17.93
N VAL A 133 11.04 -19.86 -18.14
CA VAL A 133 10.93 -18.91 -19.26
C VAL A 133 11.96 -17.79 -19.10
N GLY A 134 12.15 -17.27 -17.89
CA GLY A 134 13.11 -16.20 -17.63
C GLY A 134 14.58 -16.62 -17.77
N ALA A 135 14.93 -17.86 -17.39
CA ALA A 135 16.30 -18.33 -17.30
C ALA A 135 16.73 -19.26 -18.45
N LEU A 136 15.84 -20.12 -18.96
CA LEU A 136 16.20 -21.17 -19.93
C LEU A 136 16.02 -20.75 -21.39
N LEU A 137 15.06 -19.89 -21.73
CA LEU A 137 14.94 -19.38 -23.11
C LEU A 137 16.23 -18.76 -23.67
N PRO A 138 16.98 -17.95 -22.90
CA PRO A 138 18.25 -17.42 -23.40
C PRO A 138 19.39 -18.45 -23.44
N LEU A 139 19.30 -19.57 -22.70
CA LEU A 139 20.33 -20.61 -22.69
C LEU A 139 20.28 -21.56 -23.90
N LEU A 140 19.22 -21.48 -24.72
CA LEU A 140 19.01 -22.43 -25.82
C LEU A 140 19.88 -22.17 -27.06
N ASP A 141 20.43 -20.96 -27.26
CA ASP A 141 21.23 -20.65 -28.46
C ASP A 141 22.05 -19.34 -28.38
N VAL A 142 22.35 -18.84 -27.18
CA VAL A 142 22.87 -17.47 -27.01
C VAL A 142 24.19 -17.44 -26.24
N GLU A 143 25.13 -16.61 -26.70
CA GLU A 143 26.36 -16.31 -25.97
C GLU A 143 26.04 -15.77 -24.56
N LEU A 144 26.83 -16.16 -23.54
CA LEU A 144 26.62 -15.77 -22.14
C LEU A 144 26.34 -14.26 -21.93
N PRO A 145 27.00 -13.31 -22.62
CA PRO A 145 26.70 -11.88 -22.46
C PRO A 145 25.27 -11.50 -22.88
N ALA A 146 24.74 -12.12 -23.93
CA ALA A 146 23.40 -11.83 -24.44
C ALA A 146 22.30 -12.49 -23.59
N VAL A 147 22.63 -13.52 -22.78
CA VAL A 147 21.74 -14.03 -21.73
C VAL A 147 21.43 -12.94 -20.69
N GLY A 148 22.44 -12.18 -20.26
CA GLY A 148 22.27 -11.08 -19.31
C GLY A 148 21.37 -9.97 -19.86
N GLN A 149 21.54 -9.60 -21.14
CA GLN A 149 20.68 -8.62 -21.80
C GLN A 149 19.23 -9.10 -21.88
N TYR A 150 19.02 -10.36 -22.29
CA TYR A 150 17.69 -10.96 -22.36
C TYR A 150 17.00 -10.91 -21.00
N ALA A 151 17.67 -11.39 -19.95
CA ALA A 151 17.12 -11.41 -18.60
C ALA A 151 16.76 -9.99 -18.12
N PHE A 152 17.65 -9.02 -18.38
CA PHE A 152 17.40 -7.62 -18.06
C PHE A 152 16.15 -7.07 -18.78
N PHE A 153 16.06 -7.21 -20.11
CA PHE A 153 14.91 -6.73 -20.88
C PHE A 153 13.62 -7.54 -20.66
N ALA A 154 13.72 -8.77 -20.17
CA ALA A 154 12.57 -9.59 -19.79
C ALA A 154 11.98 -9.17 -18.44
N VAL A 155 12.83 -8.80 -17.47
CA VAL A 155 12.41 -8.43 -16.11
C VAL A 155 12.05 -6.94 -16.00
N LEU A 156 12.70 -6.06 -16.78
CA LEU A 156 12.52 -4.62 -16.69
C LEU A 156 11.05 -4.16 -16.87
N PRO A 157 10.29 -4.61 -17.89
CA PRO A 157 8.89 -4.20 -18.05
C PRO A 157 8.01 -4.63 -16.87
N LEU A 158 8.25 -5.82 -16.32
CA LEU A 158 7.55 -6.31 -15.13
C LEU A 158 7.82 -5.42 -13.92
N LEU A 159 9.07 -5.01 -13.70
CA LEU A 159 9.43 -4.11 -12.61
C LEU A 159 8.85 -2.72 -12.79
N LEU A 160 8.81 -2.20 -14.02
CA LEU A 160 8.15 -0.94 -14.33
C LEU A 160 6.66 -1.01 -14.02
N PHE A 161 5.98 -2.07 -14.45
CA PHE A 161 4.56 -2.28 -14.17
C PHE A 161 4.30 -2.40 -12.66
N TYR A 162 5.13 -3.17 -11.95
CA TYR A 162 5.03 -3.32 -10.49
C TYR A 162 5.25 -1.99 -9.76
N SER A 163 6.27 -1.22 -10.14
CA SER A 163 6.60 0.06 -9.52
C SER A 163 5.52 1.09 -9.81
N TRP A 164 4.99 1.12 -11.03
CA TRP A 164 3.84 1.95 -11.41
C TRP A 164 2.60 1.61 -10.59
N GLY A 165 2.21 0.33 -10.51
CA GLY A 165 1.06 -0.11 -9.73
C GLY A 165 1.22 0.17 -8.23
N THR A 166 2.47 0.10 -7.74
CA THR A 166 2.79 0.47 -6.36
C THR A 166 2.62 1.97 -6.14
N GLY A 167 3.17 2.81 -7.02
CA GLY A 167 3.00 4.27 -6.97
C GLY A 167 1.54 4.70 -7.12
N TRP A 168 0.80 4.09 -8.04
CA TRP A 168 -0.64 4.36 -8.24
C TRP A 168 -1.42 4.11 -6.95
N TRP A 169 -1.23 2.92 -6.35
CA TRP A 169 -1.87 2.60 -5.08
C TRP A 169 -1.47 3.59 -3.99
N LEU A 170 -0.18 3.89 -3.86
CA LEU A 170 0.33 4.82 -2.86
C LEU A 170 -0.33 6.20 -2.95
N GLY A 171 -0.54 6.69 -4.17
CA GLY A 171 -1.15 7.99 -4.40
C GLY A 171 -2.68 8.04 -4.24
N HIS A 172 -3.38 6.92 -4.37
CA HIS A 172 -4.85 6.93 -4.44
C HIS A 172 -5.53 6.17 -3.29
N GLU A 173 -5.04 4.99 -2.95
CA GLU A 173 -5.74 4.04 -2.07
C GLU A 173 -5.04 3.90 -0.71
N ALA A 174 -3.70 4.04 -0.70
CA ALA A 174 -2.87 3.76 0.46
C ALA A 174 -2.78 4.91 1.45
N ALA A 175 -3.05 6.14 1.01
CA ALA A 175 -2.72 7.36 1.76
C ALA A 175 -3.33 7.37 3.16
N ASN A 176 -4.56 6.85 3.29
CA ASN A 176 -5.30 6.74 4.55
C ASN A 176 -5.57 5.29 4.96
N ASN A 177 -4.90 4.31 4.37
CA ASN A 177 -5.20 2.91 4.64
C ASN A 177 -4.33 2.38 5.80
N PRO A 178 -4.88 2.10 6.99
CA PRO A 178 -4.12 1.62 8.15
C PRO A 178 -3.54 0.20 7.98
N LEU A 179 -3.92 -0.51 6.90
CA LEU A 179 -3.29 -1.77 6.52
C LEU A 179 -1.90 -1.54 5.92
N GLU A 180 -1.60 -0.33 5.45
CA GLU A 180 -0.24 0.08 5.14
C GLU A 180 0.48 0.38 6.44
N ARG A 181 1.58 -0.30 6.66
CA ARG A 181 2.24 -0.31 7.97
C ARG A 181 3.02 0.97 8.31
N TRP A 182 3.03 1.98 7.44
CA TRP A 182 3.52 3.34 7.75
C TRP A 182 2.38 4.31 8.08
N VAL A 183 1.12 3.89 7.90
CA VAL A 183 -0.06 4.69 8.23
C VAL A 183 -0.47 4.32 9.64
N ASP A 184 -0.07 5.14 10.61
CA ASP A 184 -0.44 4.93 12.01
C ASP A 184 -1.92 5.26 12.25
N LEU A 185 -2.44 6.28 11.55
CA LEU A 185 -3.82 6.75 11.65
C LEU A 185 -4.33 7.10 10.25
N GLY A 186 -5.39 6.43 9.81
CA GLY A 186 -6.07 6.67 8.54
C GLY A 186 -7.42 7.34 8.76
N THR A 187 -7.76 8.34 7.95
CA THR A 187 -9.14 8.86 7.90
C THR A 187 -9.98 7.98 6.97
N ASP A 188 -11.16 7.56 7.43
CA ASP A 188 -12.05 6.72 6.62
C ASP A 188 -12.66 7.49 5.42
N GLY A 189 -13.09 6.79 4.38
CA GLY A 189 -13.85 7.37 3.28
C GLY A 189 -15.23 7.88 3.71
N ASP A 190 -15.85 7.24 4.72
CA ASP A 190 -17.17 7.59 5.27
C ASP A 190 -17.25 9.06 5.72
N ILE A 191 -16.13 9.65 6.17
CA ILE A 191 -16.06 11.07 6.56
C ILE A 191 -16.47 12.00 5.41
N GLN A 192 -16.17 11.60 4.17
CA GLN A 192 -16.48 12.38 2.97
C GLN A 192 -17.97 12.36 2.66
N GLU A 193 -18.71 11.38 3.18
CA GLU A 193 -20.16 11.26 3.03
C GLU A 193 -20.95 12.07 4.07
N ILE A 194 -20.33 12.42 5.20
CA ILE A 194 -20.96 13.25 6.24
C ILE A 194 -21.35 14.62 5.68
N VAL A 195 -20.44 15.29 4.97
CA VAL A 195 -20.69 16.65 4.47
C VAL A 195 -21.83 16.71 3.44
N PRO A 196 -21.87 15.87 2.39
CA PRO A 196 -23.03 15.77 1.50
C PRO A 196 -24.33 15.49 2.23
N THR A 197 -24.32 14.55 3.18
CA THR A 197 -25.49 14.20 4.00
C THR A 197 -25.99 15.41 4.79
N LEU A 198 -25.10 16.13 5.48
CA LEU A 198 -25.43 17.34 6.23
C LEU A 198 -25.96 18.46 5.32
N ARG A 199 -25.36 18.67 4.15
CA ARG A 199 -25.83 19.69 3.18
C ARG A 199 -27.21 19.36 2.64
N GLU A 200 -27.52 18.08 2.44
CA GLU A 200 -28.85 17.65 2.01
C GLU A 200 -29.88 17.90 3.10
N ILE A 201 -29.58 17.53 4.35
CA ILE A 201 -30.42 17.82 5.52
C ILE A 201 -30.65 19.33 5.66
N ALA A 202 -29.59 20.14 5.58
CA ALA A 202 -29.66 21.60 5.68
C ALA A 202 -30.55 22.21 4.59
N ARG A 203 -30.42 21.72 3.35
CA ARG A 203 -31.26 22.17 2.22
C ARG A 203 -32.73 21.82 2.45
N GLN A 204 -33.01 20.64 2.98
CA GLN A 204 -34.38 20.21 3.27
C GLN A 204 -35.01 20.98 4.44
N ALA A 205 -34.24 21.22 5.51
CA ALA A 205 -34.72 21.89 6.71
C ALA A 205 -34.85 23.41 6.54
N HIS A 206 -33.84 24.06 5.94
CA HIS A 206 -33.68 25.51 5.96
C HIS A 206 -33.59 26.16 4.57
N GLY A 207 -33.53 25.36 3.51
CA GLY A 207 -33.38 25.85 2.12
C GLY A 207 -31.97 26.31 1.75
N ASP A 208 -31.03 26.34 2.70
CA ASP A 208 -29.62 26.70 2.50
C ASP A 208 -28.71 25.53 2.92
N PRO A 209 -27.83 25.02 2.03
CA PRO A 209 -26.96 23.88 2.32
C PRO A 209 -25.93 24.09 3.44
N ALA A 210 -25.68 25.34 3.88
CA ALA A 210 -24.71 25.65 4.94
C ALA A 210 -25.37 26.08 6.26
N ASN A 211 -26.69 26.31 6.26
CA ASN A 211 -27.43 26.75 7.44
C ASN A 211 -27.99 25.53 8.18
N LEU A 212 -27.26 25.09 9.20
CA LEU A 212 -27.65 23.96 10.03
C LEU A 212 -27.05 24.13 11.42
N ASP A 213 -27.86 24.00 12.47
CA ASP A 213 -27.39 24.08 13.85
C ASP A 213 -26.75 22.75 14.23
N LEU A 214 -25.41 22.74 14.28
CA LEU A 214 -24.58 21.56 14.49
C LEU A 214 -23.94 21.58 15.87
N PHE A 215 -24.03 20.46 16.59
CA PHE A 215 -23.25 20.24 17.80
C PHE A 215 -22.31 19.05 17.64
N VAL A 216 -21.02 19.25 17.88
CA VAL A 216 -20.00 18.19 17.81
C VAL A 216 -19.48 17.88 19.22
N ALA A 217 -19.82 16.70 19.71
CA ALA A 217 -19.43 16.20 21.04
C ALA A 217 -18.06 15.50 21.06
N HIS A 218 -17.23 15.71 20.02
CA HIS A 218 -15.95 15.04 19.81
C HIS A 218 -14.91 16.02 19.24
N ASP A 219 -13.78 16.17 19.93
CA ASP A 219 -12.69 17.05 19.51
C ASP A 219 -11.81 16.35 18.48
N SER A 220 -12.10 16.57 17.19
CA SER A 220 -11.31 16.06 16.08
C SER A 220 -10.96 17.18 15.09
N PRO A 221 -9.67 17.42 14.81
CA PRO A 221 -9.23 18.36 13.79
C PRO A 221 -9.76 18.01 12.39
N VAL A 222 -9.89 16.72 12.09
CA VAL A 222 -10.42 16.24 10.81
C VAL A 222 -11.89 16.61 10.66
N LEU A 223 -12.72 16.35 11.68
CA LEU A 223 -14.13 16.79 11.66
C LEU A 223 -14.23 18.30 11.50
N SER A 224 -13.46 19.05 12.29
CA SER A 224 -13.46 20.52 12.23
C SER A 224 -13.10 21.03 10.83
N TRP A 225 -12.15 20.39 10.15
CA TRP A 225 -11.80 20.73 8.77
C TRP A 225 -12.94 20.46 7.78
N TYR A 226 -13.60 19.31 7.88
CA TYR A 226 -14.72 18.95 6.99
C TYR A 226 -15.98 19.78 7.25
N LEU A 227 -16.23 20.15 8.50
CA LEU A 227 -17.42 20.91 8.92
C LEU A 227 -17.23 22.44 8.87
N ARG A 228 -16.07 22.93 8.42
CA ARG A 228 -15.71 24.37 8.40
C ARG A 228 -16.67 25.30 7.67
N GLU A 229 -17.54 24.75 6.83
CA GLU A 229 -18.48 25.51 6.00
C GLU A 229 -19.83 25.78 6.71
N PHE A 230 -20.11 25.09 7.81
CA PHE A 230 -21.32 25.29 8.60
C PHE A 230 -21.11 26.42 9.61
N ALA A 231 -21.91 27.49 9.50
CA ALA A 231 -21.72 28.71 10.28
C ALA A 231 -22.09 28.54 11.76
N SER A 232 -23.08 27.71 12.07
CA SER A 232 -23.62 27.48 13.41
C SER A 232 -23.11 26.16 14.02
N MET A 233 -21.79 25.96 14.01
CA MET A 233 -21.17 24.78 14.63
C MET A 233 -20.70 25.10 16.05
N GLU A 234 -21.24 24.38 17.03
CA GLU A 234 -20.76 24.37 18.41
C GLU A 234 -20.00 23.07 18.71
N GLN A 235 -18.95 23.17 19.54
CA GLN A 235 -18.16 22.03 19.99
C GLN A 235 -18.15 21.97 21.51
N GLY A 236 -18.27 20.76 22.07
CA GLY A 236 -18.27 20.57 23.52
C GLY A 236 -17.96 19.15 23.96
N GLN A 237 -17.71 18.97 25.25
CA GLN A 237 -17.49 17.65 25.84
C GLN A 237 -18.84 17.05 26.27
N GLY A 238 -19.35 16.11 25.50
CA GLY A 238 -20.60 15.40 25.78
C GLY A 238 -21.83 16.05 25.16
N VAL A 239 -22.95 15.32 25.20
CA VAL A 239 -24.20 15.73 24.55
C VAL A 239 -24.97 16.75 25.39
N PRO A 240 -25.44 17.86 24.80
CA PRO A 240 -26.18 18.89 25.52
C PRO A 240 -27.53 18.35 26.02
N ASN A 241 -27.85 18.66 27.28
CA ASN A 241 -29.13 18.29 27.89
C ASN A 241 -30.26 19.15 27.31
N GLY A 242 -31.23 18.52 26.63
CA GLY A 242 -32.40 19.21 26.05
C GLY A 242 -32.23 19.65 24.58
N GLY A 243 -31.46 18.88 23.80
CA GLY A 243 -31.00 19.19 22.44
C GLY A 243 -31.97 19.98 21.55
N GLN A 244 -31.60 21.23 21.28
CA GLN A 244 -32.23 22.11 20.29
C GLN A 244 -31.55 22.06 18.91
N PHE A 245 -30.36 21.44 18.83
CA PHE A 245 -29.60 21.33 17.59
C PHE A 245 -30.32 20.47 16.56
N ASP A 246 -30.17 20.82 15.29
CA ASP A 246 -30.73 20.04 14.20
C ASP A 246 -29.99 18.72 14.03
N VAL A 247 -28.66 18.75 14.21
CA VAL A 247 -27.81 17.57 14.15
C VAL A 247 -26.75 17.57 15.25
N ILE A 248 -26.54 16.39 15.84
CA ILE A 248 -25.54 16.15 16.88
C ILE A 248 -24.59 15.06 16.39
N ILE A 249 -23.28 15.33 16.37
CA ILE A 249 -22.23 14.34 16.08
C ILE A 249 -21.60 13.94 17.40
N ALA A 250 -21.69 12.66 17.77
CA ALA A 250 -21.14 12.15 19.02
C ALA A 250 -20.44 10.79 18.84
N PRO A 251 -19.41 10.46 19.66
CA PRO A 251 -18.80 9.14 19.65
C PRO A 251 -19.81 8.04 19.99
N THR A 252 -19.69 6.87 19.38
CA THR A 252 -20.57 5.71 19.63
C THR A 252 -20.60 5.27 21.10
N GLU A 253 -19.52 5.51 21.84
CA GLU A 253 -19.36 5.14 23.26
C GLU A 253 -20.16 6.02 24.21
N LEU A 254 -20.48 7.25 23.79
CA LEU A 254 -21.45 8.10 24.48
C LEU A 254 -22.84 7.54 24.19
N GLN A 255 -23.29 6.57 24.99
CA GLN A 255 -24.68 6.09 24.96
C GLN A 255 -25.61 7.25 25.30
N THR A 256 -26.18 7.87 24.28
CA THR A 256 -27.02 9.06 24.41
C THR A 256 -28.47 8.68 24.68
N SER A 257 -29.14 9.43 25.56
CA SER A 257 -30.60 9.40 25.73
C SER A 257 -31.36 10.02 24.54
N LEU A 258 -30.68 10.24 23.41
CA LEU A 258 -31.20 10.95 22.23
C LEU A 258 -32.09 10.08 21.34
N SER A 259 -32.04 8.76 21.49
CA SER A 259 -32.73 7.81 20.59
C SER A 259 -34.25 7.97 20.54
N ALA A 260 -34.87 8.71 21.46
CA ALA A 260 -36.30 8.99 21.46
C ALA A 260 -36.70 10.15 20.52
N ALA A 261 -35.79 11.08 20.21
CA ALA A 261 -36.07 12.29 19.44
C ALA A 261 -35.17 12.45 18.19
N TYR A 262 -34.17 11.58 18.02
CA TYR A 262 -33.19 11.65 16.94
C TYR A 262 -33.05 10.29 16.25
N ILE A 263 -32.77 10.33 14.95
CA ILE A 263 -32.40 9.18 14.13
C ILE A 263 -30.88 9.21 13.93
N GLY A 264 -30.20 8.10 14.26
CA GLY A 264 -28.75 7.99 14.19
C GLY A 264 -28.27 7.25 12.94
N SER A 265 -27.17 7.71 12.35
CA SER A 265 -26.38 6.96 11.36
C SER A 265 -24.93 6.86 11.83
N ASP A 266 -24.34 5.66 11.74
CA ASP A 266 -22.95 5.38 12.13
C ASP A 266 -21.99 5.77 10.99
N PHE A 267 -20.86 6.39 11.35
CA PHE A 267 -19.79 6.78 10.44
C PHE A 267 -18.44 6.45 11.08
N VAL A 268 -17.51 5.92 10.30
CA VAL A 268 -16.14 5.73 10.76
C VAL A 268 -15.36 7.04 10.56
N LEU A 269 -14.69 7.52 11.61
CA LEU A 269 -13.84 8.71 11.55
C LEU A 269 -12.39 8.31 11.24
N TYR A 270 -11.82 7.51 12.14
CA TYR A 270 -10.46 7.03 12.01
C TYR A 270 -10.42 5.52 11.97
N GLN A 271 -9.45 5.02 11.23
CA GLN A 271 -9.01 3.66 11.31
C GLN A 271 -7.55 3.64 11.79
N GLN A 272 -7.28 2.87 12.84
CA GLN A 272 -5.95 2.66 13.38
C GLN A 272 -5.55 1.21 13.17
N GLN A 273 -4.26 0.97 12.93
CA GLN A 273 -3.75 -0.38 12.86
C GLN A 273 -4.00 -1.11 14.19
N ALA A 274 -4.58 -2.32 14.13
CA ALA A 274 -4.71 -3.14 15.33
C ALA A 274 -3.33 -3.45 15.93
N THR A 275 -3.15 -3.11 17.20
CA THR A 275 -1.96 -3.49 17.97
C THR A 275 -2.11 -4.95 18.39
N VAL A 276 -1.36 -5.84 17.75
CA VAL A 276 -1.27 -7.26 18.11
C VAL A 276 -0.64 -7.39 19.50
N ALA A 277 -1.48 -7.49 20.54
CA ALA A 277 -1.03 -7.82 21.88
C ALA A 277 -0.83 -9.34 22.00
N GLY A 278 0.38 -9.82 21.67
CA GLY A 278 0.83 -11.17 22.02
C GLY A 278 0.97 -12.16 20.86
N GLU A 279 2.09 -12.90 20.92
CA GLU A 279 2.43 -14.14 20.20
C GLU A 279 2.34 -14.16 18.67
N VAL A 280 3.36 -13.58 18.04
CA VAL A 280 3.77 -13.84 16.66
C VAL A 280 4.44 -15.23 16.58
N ALA A 281 3.71 -16.32 16.86
CA ALA A 281 4.25 -17.68 16.88
C ALA A 281 3.41 -18.62 16.01
N GLY A 282 3.57 -18.52 14.68
CA GLY A 282 3.09 -19.52 13.72
C GLY A 282 2.52 -18.96 12.40
N ALA A 283 1.69 -17.92 12.47
CA ALA A 283 1.03 -17.30 11.31
C ALA A 283 1.83 -16.14 10.67
N ALA A 284 2.94 -15.74 11.29
CA ALA A 284 3.68 -14.52 10.97
C ALA A 284 4.10 -14.38 9.49
N TRP A 285 4.63 -15.46 8.89
CA TRP A 285 5.13 -15.40 7.51
C TRP A 285 4.00 -15.36 6.48
N GLN A 286 2.88 -16.04 6.75
CA GLN A 286 1.71 -16.00 5.87
C GLN A 286 1.08 -14.61 5.88
N ASP A 287 1.06 -13.96 7.04
CA ASP A 287 0.56 -12.58 7.19
C ASP A 287 1.50 -11.56 6.57
N ILE A 288 2.82 -11.78 6.66
CA ILE A 288 3.82 -10.99 5.92
C ILE A 288 3.59 -11.15 4.41
N LEU A 289 3.43 -12.37 3.90
CA LEU A 289 3.19 -12.59 2.47
C LEU A 289 1.83 -12.05 2.02
N ARG A 290 0.79 -12.22 2.84
CA ARG A 290 -0.54 -11.66 2.58
C ARG A 290 -0.48 -10.14 2.47
N TRP A 291 0.21 -9.49 3.40
CA TRP A 291 0.44 -8.06 3.36
C TRP A 291 1.30 -7.67 2.14
N TRP A 292 2.40 -8.38 1.89
CA TRP A 292 3.32 -8.07 0.81
C TRP A 292 2.66 -8.19 -0.57
N ILE A 293 1.82 -9.21 -0.80
CA ILE A 293 1.18 -9.44 -2.09
C ILE A 293 -0.13 -8.66 -2.21
N PHE A 294 -0.97 -8.71 -1.18
CA PHE A 294 -2.37 -8.25 -1.24
C PHE A 294 -2.69 -7.04 -0.38
N ARG A 295 -1.75 -6.54 0.43
CA ARG A 295 -1.95 -5.40 1.35
C ARG A 295 -3.08 -5.63 2.34
N GLN A 296 -3.24 -6.88 2.74
CA GLN A 296 -4.26 -7.31 3.69
C GLN A 296 -3.61 -7.75 4.98
N SER A 297 -4.20 -7.36 6.11
CA SER A 297 -3.96 -7.95 7.41
C SER A 297 -5.08 -8.94 7.74
N ARG A 298 -4.82 -9.91 8.63
CA ARG A 298 -5.89 -10.71 9.24
C ARG A 298 -6.67 -9.92 10.27
N GLU A 299 -6.01 -8.95 10.90
CA GLU A 299 -6.63 -8.12 11.92
C GLU A 299 -7.40 -6.99 11.27
N LEU A 300 -8.62 -6.80 11.73
CA LEU A 300 -9.43 -5.66 11.36
C LEU A 300 -8.85 -4.41 12.04
N PRO A 301 -8.75 -3.27 11.33
CA PRO A 301 -8.37 -2.01 11.95
C PRO A 301 -9.27 -1.66 13.13
N VAL A 302 -8.71 -1.05 14.16
CA VAL A 302 -9.49 -0.43 15.23
C VAL A 302 -10.15 0.80 14.63
N GLN A 303 -11.48 0.88 14.73
CA GLN A 303 -12.25 1.98 14.15
C GLN A 303 -12.74 2.89 15.26
N GLU A 304 -12.43 4.17 15.12
CA GLU A 304 -13.07 5.23 15.89
C GLU A 304 -14.33 5.66 15.16
N ARG A 305 -15.48 5.48 15.81
CA ARG A 305 -16.80 5.65 15.21
C ARG A 305 -17.56 6.82 15.82
N LEU A 306 -18.30 7.51 14.97
CA LEU A 306 -19.16 8.61 15.31
C LEU A 306 -20.58 8.28 14.87
N ILE A 307 -21.55 8.71 15.65
CA ILE A 307 -22.96 8.68 15.26
C ILE A 307 -23.39 10.10 14.93
N LEU A 308 -23.93 10.26 13.73
CA LEU A 308 -24.66 11.45 13.30
C LEU A 308 -26.11 11.30 13.72
N TRP A 309 -26.54 12.06 14.72
CA TRP A 309 -27.91 12.09 15.21
C TRP A 309 -28.65 13.26 14.57
N VAL A 310 -29.64 12.97 13.74
CA VAL A 310 -30.50 13.97 13.09
C VAL A 310 -31.84 14.04 13.82
N ARG A 311 -32.34 15.24 14.11
CA ARG A 311 -33.63 15.40 14.78
C ARG A 311 -34.76 14.77 13.95
N ALA A 312 -35.63 13.98 14.58
CA ALA A 312 -36.55 13.09 13.87
C ALA A 312 -37.62 13.81 13.03
N ASP A 313 -37.92 15.07 13.33
CA ASP A 313 -38.81 15.94 12.55
C ASP A 313 -38.19 16.40 11.22
N LEU A 314 -36.85 16.48 11.16
CA LEU A 314 -36.10 16.87 9.96
C LEU A 314 -35.87 15.71 8.98
N ALA A 315 -36.15 14.48 9.39
CA ALA A 315 -35.90 13.27 8.62
C ALA A 315 -37.15 12.76 7.85
N GLN A 316 -38.27 13.51 7.85
CA GLN A 316 -39.53 13.18 7.19
C GLN A 316 -39.70 13.91 5.87
#